data_AF-A0A7S3T885-F1
#
_entry.id   AF-A0A7S3T885-F1
#
_cell.length_a   1.000
_cell.length_b   1.000
_cell.length_c   1.000
_cell.angle_alpha   90.00
_cell.angle_beta   90.00
_cell.angle_gamma   90.00
#
_symmetry.space_group_name_H-M   'P 1'
#
loop_
_entity.id
_entity.type
_entity.pdbx_description
1 polymer ?
#
loop_
_entity_poly.entity_id
_entity_poly.type
_entity_poly.pdbx_seq_one_letter_code
_entity_poly.pdbx_strand_id
1 'polypeptide(L)'
;PPSVQLTGRWDELDVDGDGTWTRDEVEASKEELQCKYAVNPVEVFDVFVTFLLGRENVLWIHPDVRAGKAIPKAYFTYAAGDIIMCGYRSTDMCANVLRMGAFDAPLKYGTAPRVGETIDAALAYCYALLKPGGICER
;
A
#
# COMPACT_ATOMS: atom_id res chain seq x y z
N PRO A 1 -6.36 0.88 -10.15
CA PRO A 1 -5.19 0.38 -10.92
C PRO A 1 -4.99 -1.12 -10.61
N PRO A 2 -4.43 -1.95 -11.49
CA PRO A 2 -4.21 -3.37 -11.21
C PRO A 2 -3.43 -3.63 -9.90
N SER A 3 -2.42 -2.81 -9.59
CA SER A 3 -1.65 -2.90 -8.34
C SER A 3 -2.50 -2.69 -7.07
N VAL A 4 -3.56 -1.87 -7.16
CA VAL A 4 -4.52 -1.62 -6.07
C VAL A 4 -5.30 -2.88 -5.71
N GLN A 5 -5.51 -3.78 -6.67
CA GLN A 5 -6.24 -5.03 -6.42
C GLN A 5 -5.45 -5.97 -5.53
N LEU A 6 -4.12 -6.06 -5.69
CA LEU A 6 -3.28 -6.92 -4.88
C LEU A 6 -3.06 -6.35 -3.46
N THR A 7 -2.77 -5.05 -3.37
CA THR A 7 -2.50 -4.34 -2.11
C THR A 7 -3.68 -4.27 -1.13
N GLY A 8 -4.89 -4.66 -1.57
CA GLY A 8 -6.09 -4.70 -0.73
C GLY A 8 -6.49 -6.10 -0.25
N ARG A 9 -5.70 -7.15 -0.56
CA ARG A 9 -6.07 -8.56 -0.36
C ARG A 9 -5.10 -9.29 0.57
N TRP A 10 -4.93 -8.78 1.80
CA TRP A 10 -4.02 -9.37 2.78
C TRP A 10 -4.18 -10.89 2.90
N ASP A 11 -5.41 -11.36 3.05
CA ASP A 11 -5.71 -12.79 3.28
C ASP A 11 -5.39 -13.68 2.06
N GLU A 12 -5.12 -13.08 0.89
CA GLU A 12 -4.66 -13.82 -0.31
C GLU A 12 -3.13 -13.75 -0.48
N LEU A 13 -2.46 -12.91 0.30
CA LEU A 13 -1.02 -12.70 0.27
C LEU A 13 -0.30 -13.49 1.37
N ASP A 14 -0.88 -13.48 2.57
CA ASP A 14 -0.45 -14.24 3.76
C ASP A 14 -1.17 -15.58 3.75
N VAL A 15 -0.61 -16.56 3.02
CA VAL A 15 -1.31 -17.80 2.63
C VAL A 15 -1.35 -18.79 3.80
N ASP A 16 -0.31 -18.81 4.63
CA ASP A 16 -0.27 -19.64 5.83
C ASP A 16 -0.91 -18.97 7.06
N GLY A 17 -1.20 -17.66 6.98
CA GLY A 17 -1.90 -16.90 8.01
C GLY A 17 -1.05 -16.62 9.24
N ASP A 18 0.28 -16.66 9.11
CA ASP A 18 1.20 -16.39 10.20
C ASP A 18 1.31 -14.88 10.54
N GLY A 19 0.68 -14.03 9.72
CA GLY A 19 0.67 -12.57 9.88
C GLY A 19 1.85 -11.88 9.20
N THR A 20 2.59 -12.58 8.34
CA THR A 20 3.77 -12.12 7.64
C THR A 20 3.73 -12.52 6.19
N TRP A 21 3.71 -11.54 5.29
CA TRP A 21 3.81 -11.82 3.87
C TRP A 21 5.28 -12.00 3.49
N THR A 22 5.68 -13.19 3.04
CA THR A 22 7.08 -13.54 2.77
C THR A 22 7.40 -13.57 1.28
N ARG A 23 8.69 -13.42 0.95
CA ARG A 23 9.19 -13.53 -0.43
C ARG A 23 8.89 -14.90 -1.03
N ASP A 24 9.04 -15.96 -0.23
CA ASP A 24 8.82 -17.34 -0.66
C ASP A 24 7.34 -17.58 -1.01
N GLU A 25 6.40 -17.06 -0.21
CA GLU A 25 4.96 -17.12 -0.52
C GLU A 25 4.62 -16.39 -1.83
N VAL A 26 5.22 -15.21 -2.06
CA VAL A 26 5.00 -14.44 -3.30
C VAL A 26 5.50 -15.20 -4.51
N GLU A 27 6.68 -15.80 -4.43
CA GLU A 27 7.26 -16.56 -5.53
C GLU A 27 6.46 -17.85 -5.79
N ALA A 28 6.00 -18.52 -4.73
CA ALA A 28 5.17 -19.72 -4.85
C ALA A 28 3.78 -19.44 -5.46
N SER A 29 3.17 -18.31 -5.13
CA SER A 29 1.84 -17.90 -5.62
C SER A 29 1.89 -17.03 -6.89
N LYS A 30 3.09 -16.83 -7.46
CA LYS A 30 3.33 -15.84 -8.52
C LYS A 30 2.40 -16.01 -9.72
N GLU A 31 2.35 -17.21 -10.29
CA GLU A 31 1.59 -17.47 -11.52
C GLU A 31 0.08 -17.28 -11.29
N GLU A 32 -0.42 -17.76 -10.16
CA GLU A 32 -1.83 -17.64 -9.78
C GLU A 32 -2.23 -16.16 -9.61
N LEU A 33 -1.49 -15.43 -8.77
CA LEU A 33 -1.78 -14.03 -8.49
C LEU A 33 -1.61 -13.15 -9.73
N GLN A 34 -0.59 -13.43 -10.56
CA GLN A 34 -0.37 -12.70 -11.80
C GLN A 34 -1.48 -12.96 -12.83
N CYS A 35 -1.96 -14.20 -12.95
CA CYS A 35 -3.10 -14.52 -13.80
C CYS A 35 -4.38 -13.83 -13.30
N LYS A 36 -4.62 -13.84 -11.99
CA LYS A 36 -5.84 -13.30 -11.37
C LYS A 36 -5.91 -11.77 -11.42
N TYR A 37 -4.78 -11.10 -11.16
CA TYR A 37 -4.74 -9.65 -10.98
C TYR A 37 -4.04 -8.88 -12.10
N ALA A 38 -3.46 -9.59 -13.08
CA ALA A 38 -2.70 -9.00 -14.19
C ALA A 38 -1.55 -8.08 -13.72
N VAL A 39 -0.91 -8.42 -12.59
CA VAL A 39 0.25 -7.72 -12.02
C VAL A 39 1.27 -8.74 -11.55
N ASN A 40 2.56 -8.43 -11.68
CA ASN A 40 3.61 -9.25 -11.09
C ASN A 40 3.64 -9.06 -9.56
N PRO A 41 3.27 -10.07 -8.75
CA PRO A 41 3.19 -9.92 -7.30
C PRO A 41 4.58 -9.75 -6.66
N VAL A 42 5.65 -10.28 -7.29
CA VAL A 42 7.04 -10.06 -6.85
C VAL A 42 7.40 -8.58 -6.94
N GLU A 43 7.01 -7.92 -8.04
CA GLU A 43 7.24 -6.48 -8.20
C GLU A 43 6.46 -5.68 -7.15
N VAL A 44 5.21 -6.07 -6.84
CA VAL A 44 4.42 -5.40 -5.80
C VAL A 44 5.10 -5.56 -4.44
N PHE A 45 5.57 -6.76 -4.10
CA PHE A 45 6.33 -7.00 -2.87
C PHE A 45 7.56 -6.09 -2.78
N ASP A 46 8.36 -6.02 -3.86
CA ASP A 46 9.55 -5.17 -3.92
C ASP A 46 9.20 -3.67 -3.78
N VAL A 47 8.04 -3.23 -4.28
CA VAL A 47 7.54 -1.88 -4.07
C VAL A 47 7.23 -1.61 -2.60
N PHE A 48 6.62 -2.56 -1.89
CA PHE A 48 6.39 -2.42 -0.44
C PHE A 48 7.72 -2.32 0.32
N VAL A 49 8.67 -3.21 0.04
CA VAL A 49 10.00 -3.18 0.67
C VAL A 49 10.68 -1.83 0.43
N THR A 50 10.73 -1.38 -0.82
CA THR A 50 11.32 -0.09 -1.20
C THR A 50 10.66 1.08 -0.48
N PHE A 51 9.33 1.10 -0.44
CA PHE A 51 8.56 2.13 0.24
C PHE A 51 8.87 2.17 1.74
N LEU A 52 8.92 1.01 2.40
CA LEU A 52 9.22 0.90 3.83
C LEU A 52 10.64 1.35 4.15
N LEU A 53 11.63 1.01 3.32
CA LEU A 53 13.01 1.46 3.50
C LEU A 53 13.15 2.99 3.35
N GLY A 54 12.34 3.60 2.48
CA GLY A 54 12.24 5.06 2.38
C GLY A 54 11.71 5.75 3.65
N ARG A 55 11.27 4.98 4.66
CA ARG A 55 10.70 5.47 5.93
C ARG A 55 11.55 5.16 7.15
N GLU A 56 12.81 4.74 6.99
CA GLU A 56 13.73 4.48 8.10
C GLU A 56 13.92 5.67 9.06
N ASN A 57 13.64 6.89 8.61
CA ASN A 57 13.69 8.10 9.44
C ASN A 57 12.49 8.28 10.39
N VAL A 58 11.40 7.54 10.19
CA VAL A 58 10.16 7.64 10.99
C VAL A 58 9.68 6.29 11.53
N LEU A 59 10.16 5.18 10.95
CA LEU A 59 9.84 3.83 11.35
C LEU A 59 11.12 3.05 11.63
N TRP A 60 11.11 2.28 12.72
CA TRP A 60 12.09 1.21 12.87
C TRP A 60 11.76 0.08 11.88
N ILE A 61 12.74 -0.35 11.09
CA ILE A 61 12.56 -1.37 10.04
C ILE A 61 13.19 -2.68 10.50
N HIS A 62 12.37 -3.74 10.59
CA HIS A 62 12.79 -5.08 10.95
C HIS A 62 13.89 -5.60 9.99
N PRO A 63 14.91 -6.33 10.47
CA PRO A 63 15.98 -6.85 9.62
C PRO A 63 15.49 -7.66 8.42
N ASP A 64 14.42 -8.44 8.57
CA ASP A 64 13.85 -9.22 7.46
C ASP A 64 13.15 -8.36 6.41
N VAL A 65 12.55 -7.24 6.80
CA VAL A 65 12.03 -6.24 5.84
C VAL A 65 13.20 -5.60 5.10
N ARG A 66 14.27 -5.22 5.83
CA ARG A 66 15.49 -4.66 5.24
C ARG A 66 16.17 -5.60 4.27
N ALA A 67 16.14 -6.90 4.56
CA ALA A 67 16.67 -7.95 3.68
C ALA A 67 15.71 -8.31 2.54
N GLY A 68 14.51 -7.72 2.45
CA GLY A 68 13.50 -8.04 1.43
C GLY A 68 12.95 -9.46 1.55
N LYS A 69 12.94 -10.04 2.75
CA LYS A 69 12.49 -11.42 3.00
C LYS A 69 11.03 -11.50 3.43
N ALA A 70 10.57 -10.53 4.20
CA ALA A 70 9.28 -10.60 4.86
C ALA A 70 8.70 -9.22 5.15
N ILE A 71 7.38 -9.10 5.08
CA ILE A 71 6.60 -7.91 5.41
C ILE A 71 5.52 -8.30 6.43
N PRO A 72 5.76 -8.06 7.73
CA PRO A 72 4.73 -8.21 8.76
C PRO A 72 3.48 -7.37 8.47
N LYS A 73 2.30 -7.86 8.86
CA LYS A 73 0.99 -7.21 8.63
C LYS A 73 0.93 -5.75 9.04
N ALA A 74 1.62 -5.36 10.11
CA ALA A 74 1.68 -3.98 10.56
C ALA A 74 2.35 -3.06 9.53
N TYR A 75 3.47 -3.49 8.93
CA TYR A 75 4.14 -2.74 7.87
C TYR A 75 3.31 -2.70 6.59
N PHE A 76 2.66 -3.81 6.24
CA PHE A 76 1.75 -3.85 5.11
C PHE A 76 0.61 -2.85 5.29
N THR A 77 -0.08 -2.91 6.43
CA THR A 77 -1.19 -2.00 6.75
C THR A 77 -0.75 -0.54 6.72
N TYR A 78 0.45 -0.24 7.22
CA TYR A 78 1.02 1.09 7.16
C TYR A 78 1.25 1.56 5.71
N ALA A 79 1.87 0.73 4.87
CA ALA A 79 2.29 1.13 3.53
C ALA A 79 1.19 1.04 2.46
N ALA A 80 0.22 0.12 2.63
CA ALA A 80 -0.75 -0.22 1.59
C ALA A 80 -1.58 0.98 1.12
N GLY A 81 -2.05 1.82 2.05
CA GLY A 81 -2.81 3.02 1.72
C GLY A 81 -2.03 3.96 0.80
N ASP A 82 -0.81 4.31 1.16
CA ASP A 82 0.06 5.20 0.38
C ASP A 82 0.38 4.60 -0.99
N ILE A 83 0.73 3.30 -1.04
CA ILE A 83 1.05 2.60 -2.30
C ILE A 83 -0.16 2.52 -3.23
N ILE A 84 -1.36 2.25 -2.70
CA ILE A 84 -2.63 2.28 -3.44
C ILE A 84 -2.84 3.66 -4.07
N MET A 85 -2.64 4.71 -3.27
CA MET A 85 -2.81 6.09 -3.71
C MET A 85 -1.82 6.45 -4.81
N CYS A 86 -0.54 6.08 -4.66
CA CYS A 86 0.48 6.29 -5.69
C CYS A 86 0.15 5.63 -7.04
N GLY A 87 -0.68 4.58 -7.03
CA GLY A 87 -1.19 3.96 -8.25
C GLY A 87 -2.08 4.87 -9.11
N TYR A 88 -2.69 5.92 -8.56
CA TYR A 88 -3.56 6.85 -9.28
C TYR A 88 -2.83 7.99 -10.01
N ARG A 89 -1.51 8.16 -9.75
CA ARG A 89 -0.51 8.94 -10.52
C ARG A 89 -0.74 10.44 -10.75
N SER A 90 -1.94 10.99 -10.52
CA SER A 90 -2.21 12.44 -10.67
C SER A 90 -3.12 12.95 -9.57
N THR A 91 -2.86 14.18 -9.12
CA THR A 91 -3.71 14.94 -8.19
C THR A 91 -5.15 15.07 -8.70
N ASP A 92 -5.36 15.11 -10.02
CA ASP A 92 -6.71 15.24 -10.61
C ASP A 92 -7.62 14.04 -10.26
N MET A 93 -7.01 12.92 -9.86
CA MET A 93 -7.75 11.73 -9.44
C MET A 93 -8.26 11.82 -8.00
N CYS A 94 -7.81 12.78 -7.17
CA CYS A 94 -8.16 12.82 -5.75
C CYS A 94 -9.67 12.93 -5.50
N ALA A 95 -10.37 13.77 -6.27
CA ALA A 95 -11.83 13.87 -6.18
C ALA A 95 -12.52 12.55 -6.60
N ASN A 96 -11.99 11.86 -7.62
CA ASN A 96 -12.52 10.57 -8.06
C ASN A 96 -12.27 9.47 -7.03
N VAL A 97 -11.08 9.44 -6.41
CA VAL A 97 -10.72 8.50 -5.34
C VAL A 97 -11.63 8.67 -4.12
N LEU A 98 -11.91 9.92 -3.74
CA LEU A 98 -12.90 10.23 -2.71
C LEU A 98 -14.30 9.70 -3.10
N ARG A 99 -14.75 9.96 -4.32
CA ARG A 99 -16.07 9.51 -4.80
C ARG A 99 -16.20 7.98 -4.88
N MET A 100 -15.10 7.26 -5.08
CA MET A 100 -15.06 5.79 -5.09
C MET A 100 -15.12 5.17 -3.69
N GLY A 101 -15.14 5.98 -2.62
CA GLY A 101 -15.25 5.50 -1.24
C GLY A 101 -13.91 5.02 -0.64
N ALA A 102 -12.77 5.34 -1.27
CA ALA A 102 -11.46 4.91 -0.78
C ALA A 102 -11.12 5.45 0.64
N PHE A 103 -11.80 6.52 1.05
CA PHE A 103 -11.63 7.15 2.36
C PHE A 103 -12.80 6.90 3.31
N ASP A 104 -13.80 6.09 2.95
CA ASP A 104 -15.01 5.91 3.76
C ASP A 104 -14.70 5.40 5.17
N ALA A 105 -13.80 4.42 5.29
CA ALA A 105 -13.41 3.88 6.59
C ALA A 105 -12.66 4.92 7.46
N PRO A 106 -11.64 5.62 6.97
CA PRO A 106 -11.04 6.75 7.69
C PRO A 106 -12.04 7.83 8.11
N LEU A 107 -12.93 8.25 7.19
CA LEU A 107 -13.91 9.31 7.44
C LEU A 107 -14.97 8.91 8.50
N LYS A 108 -15.36 7.62 8.52
CA LYS A 108 -16.43 7.14 9.40
C LYS A 108 -15.94 6.63 10.75
N TYR A 109 -14.74 6.06 10.78
CA TYR A 109 -14.25 5.29 11.93
C TYR A 109 -12.87 5.71 12.42
N GLY A 110 -12.21 6.71 11.80
CA GLY A 110 -10.90 7.17 12.22
C GLY A 110 -9.79 6.11 12.09
N THR A 111 -9.95 5.12 11.20
CA THR A 111 -9.01 3.99 11.08
C THR A 111 -7.62 4.37 10.58
N ALA A 112 -7.47 5.55 9.97
CA ALA A 112 -6.20 6.04 9.44
C ALA A 112 -5.94 7.48 9.89
N PRO A 113 -5.21 7.69 11.01
CA PRO A 113 -4.92 9.02 11.55
C PRO A 113 -4.26 9.98 10.55
N ARG A 114 -3.47 9.46 9.59
CA ARG A 114 -2.80 10.25 8.55
C ARG A 114 -3.76 10.85 7.51
N VAL A 115 -4.91 10.21 7.29
CA VAL A 115 -5.96 10.68 6.36
C VAL A 115 -6.87 11.69 7.06
N GLY A 116 -7.14 11.47 8.34
CA GLY A 116 -8.11 12.26 9.11
C GLY A 116 -9.56 11.83 8.87
N GLU A 117 -10.48 12.49 9.57
CA GLU A 117 -11.91 12.15 9.61
C GLU A 117 -12.78 13.10 8.77
N THR A 118 -12.18 14.10 8.11
CA THR A 118 -12.90 15.08 7.28
C THR A 118 -12.54 14.93 5.81
N ILE A 119 -13.48 15.33 4.95
CA ILE A 119 -13.28 15.33 3.49
C ILE A 119 -12.06 16.18 3.12
N ASP A 120 -11.91 17.36 3.74
CA ASP A 120 -10.78 18.25 3.48
C ASP A 120 -9.45 17.61 3.88
N ALA A 121 -9.39 16.91 5.01
CA ALA A 121 -8.19 16.20 5.44
C ALA A 121 -7.84 15.05 4.48
N ALA A 122 -8.85 14.28 4.05
CA ALA A 122 -8.65 13.18 3.10
C ALA A 122 -8.17 13.66 1.72
N LEU A 123 -8.73 14.77 1.23
CA LEU A 123 -8.28 15.41 -0.01
C LEU A 123 -6.87 15.98 0.14
N ALA A 124 -6.58 16.70 1.23
CA ALA A 124 -5.26 17.24 1.50
C ALA A 124 -4.20 16.12 1.56
N TYR A 125 -4.52 15.00 2.21
CA TYR A 125 -3.68 13.80 2.22
C TYR A 125 -3.40 13.27 0.81
N CYS A 126 -4.44 13.09 -0.01
CA CYS A 126 -4.29 12.64 -1.40
C CYS A 126 -3.41 13.58 -2.23
N TYR A 127 -3.67 14.89 -2.16
CA TYR A 127 -2.89 15.88 -2.90
C TYR A 127 -1.43 15.92 -2.45
N ALA A 128 -1.16 15.79 -1.15
CA ALA A 128 0.19 15.77 -0.62
C ALA A 128 0.99 14.54 -1.09
N LEU A 129 0.32 13.40 -1.30
CA LEU A 129 0.94 12.20 -1.86
C LEU A 129 1.30 12.36 -3.34
N LEU A 130 0.37 12.89 -4.14
CA LEU A 130 0.42 12.85 -5.61
C LEU A 130 1.01 14.10 -6.28
N LYS A 131 1.22 15.19 -5.54
CA LYS A 131 1.88 16.39 -6.08
C LYS A 131 3.32 16.08 -6.56
N PRO A 132 3.88 16.88 -7.49
CA PRO A 132 5.32 16.87 -7.74
C PRO A 132 6.11 17.13 -6.45
N GLY A 133 7.21 16.43 -6.22
CA GLY A 133 7.94 16.41 -4.94
C GLY A 133 7.23 15.65 -3.82
N GLY A 134 6.10 14.99 -4.13
CA GLY A 134 5.28 14.26 -3.17
C GLY A 134 5.81 12.87 -2.85
N ILE A 135 5.17 12.20 -1.89
CA ILE A 135 5.55 10.85 -1.44
C ILE A 135 5.55 9.82 -2.57
N CYS A 136 4.71 10.02 -3.59
CA CYS A 136 4.58 9.10 -4.71
C CYS A 136 5.55 9.39 -5.87
N GLU A 137 6.33 10.47 -5.79
CA GLU A 137 7.37 10.77 -6.78
C GLU A 137 8.57 9.86 -6.56
N ARG A 138 9.08 9.27 -7.65
CA ARG A 138 10.25 8.38 -7.68
C ARG A 138 11.43 9.09 -8.33
#